data_AF-A0A1C6EKZ7-F1
#
_entry.id   AF-A0A1C6EKZ7-F1
#
_cell.length_a   1.000
_cell.length_b   1.000
_cell.length_c   1.000
_cell.angle_alpha   90.00
_cell.angle_beta   90.00
_cell.angle_gamma   90.00
#
_symmetry.space_group_name_H-M   'P 1'
#
loop_
_entity.id
_entity.type
_entity.pdbx_description
1 polymer ?
#
loop_
_entity_poly.entity_id
_entity_poly.type
_entity_poly.pdbx_seq_one_letter_code
_entity_poly.pdbx_strand_id
1 'polypeptide(L)'
;MPVYRAVTPESIEQDVAKLSRFEYTDYLFLARQTKSGLYDLPAVYTQDSYENLAWLYGRETPSVPTVSLFLHVDKAVDGAPWGSVTLLDYQTAARDVETFSKLPLAERDRHIKLMCKRWTRNARYCTILDVIQYLRTGEVK
;
A
#
# COMPACT_ATOMS: atom_id res chain seq x y z
N MET A 1 14.77 -0.44 -20.44
CA MET A 1 14.29 -0.19 -19.06
C MET A 1 12.91 0.43 -19.16
N PRO A 2 11.84 -0.19 -18.63
CA PRO A 2 10.54 0.46 -18.59
C PRO A 2 10.60 1.67 -17.65
N VAL A 3 10.25 2.84 -18.18
CA VAL A 3 10.27 4.11 -17.45
C VAL A 3 9.02 4.19 -16.58
N TYR A 4 9.19 4.50 -15.29
CA TYR A 4 8.06 4.79 -14.40
C TYR A 4 7.18 5.88 -15.03
N ARG A 5 5.88 5.62 -15.10
CA ARG A 5 4.89 6.65 -15.47
C ARG A 5 4.23 7.10 -14.18
N ALA A 6 4.07 8.42 -14.03
CA ALA A 6 3.38 9.00 -12.91
C ALA A 6 1.90 8.59 -12.92
N VAL A 7 1.37 8.39 -11.72
CA VAL A 7 -0.06 8.14 -11.50
C VAL A 7 -0.86 9.41 -11.80
N THR A 8 -2.08 9.28 -12.31
CA THR A 8 -2.91 10.49 -12.55
C THR A 8 -3.32 11.15 -11.24
N PRO A 9 -3.50 12.48 -11.22
CA PRO A 9 -3.95 13.20 -10.03
C PRO A 9 -5.26 12.64 -9.45
N GLU A 10 -6.22 12.30 -10.30
CA GLU A 10 -7.55 11.84 -9.89
C GLU A 10 -7.47 10.49 -9.13
N SER A 11 -6.59 9.59 -9.57
CA SER A 11 -6.39 8.30 -8.91
C SER A 11 -5.78 8.50 -7.51
N ILE A 12 -4.82 9.41 -7.38
CA ILE A 12 -4.20 9.73 -6.10
C ILE A 12 -5.17 10.46 -5.16
N GLU A 13 -6.00 11.36 -5.69
CA GLU A 13 -6.99 12.08 -4.89
C GLU A 13 -8.01 11.15 -4.23
N GLN A 14 -8.40 10.07 -4.91
CA GLN A 14 -9.25 9.03 -4.33
C GLN A 14 -8.57 8.31 -3.17
N ASP A 15 -7.29 7.96 -3.32
CA ASP A 15 -6.50 7.31 -2.27
C ASP A 15 -6.27 8.24 -1.07
N VAL A 16 -5.96 9.51 -1.32
CA VAL A 16 -5.83 10.54 -0.28
C VAL A 16 -7.16 10.74 0.45
N ALA A 17 -8.27 10.83 -0.27
CA ALA A 17 -9.58 10.96 0.34
C ALA A 17 -9.94 9.76 1.22
N LYS A 18 -9.53 8.54 0.84
CA LYS A 18 -9.70 7.33 1.67
C LYS A 18 -8.81 7.40 2.92
N LEU A 19 -7.55 7.78 2.77
CA LEU A 19 -6.60 7.89 3.89
C LEU A 19 -7.04 8.92 4.93
N SER A 20 -7.57 10.06 4.48
CA SER A 20 -8.05 11.15 5.34
C SER A 20 -9.30 10.81 6.16
N ARG A 21 -9.93 9.64 5.94
CA ARG A 21 -11.05 9.17 6.78
C ARG A 21 -10.60 8.50 8.07
N PHE A 22 -9.32 8.15 8.19
CA PHE A 22 -8.75 7.50 9.38
C PHE A 22 -9.50 6.21 9.81
N GLU A 23 -10.08 5.47 8.85
CA GLU A 23 -10.86 4.26 9.12
C GLU A 23 -9.99 3.07 9.55
N TYR A 24 -8.74 3.03 9.08
CA TYR A 24 -7.78 1.96 9.37
C TYR A 24 -6.41 2.55 9.71
N THR A 25 -5.59 1.75 10.38
CA THR A 25 -4.20 2.10 10.72
C THR A 25 -3.20 1.61 9.69
N ASP A 26 -3.51 0.50 9.01
CA ASP A 26 -2.55 -0.23 8.19
C ASP A 26 -3.09 -0.38 6.76
N TYR A 27 -2.33 0.16 5.81
CA TYR A 27 -2.71 0.16 4.40
C TYR A 27 -1.58 -0.37 3.52
N LEU A 28 -1.98 -0.96 2.40
CA LEU A 28 -1.12 -1.22 1.27
C LEU A 28 -1.49 -0.25 0.14
N PHE A 29 -0.49 0.50 -0.31
CA PHE A 29 -0.61 1.40 -1.44
C PHE A 29 0.11 0.80 -2.64
N LEU A 30 -0.57 0.79 -3.78
CA LEU A 30 -0.03 0.35 -5.05
C LEU A 30 -0.06 1.51 -6.03
N ALA A 31 1.02 1.75 -6.77
CA ALA A 31 1.07 2.67 -7.89
C ALA A 31 1.69 1.98 -9.10
N ARG A 32 0.96 2.01 -10.22
CA ARG A 32 1.33 1.30 -11.44
C ARG A 32 0.80 2.04 -12.66
N GLN A 33 1.72 2.46 -13.54
CA GLN A 33 1.39 3.29 -14.70
C GLN A 33 0.62 4.55 -14.26
N THR A 34 -0.61 4.71 -14.75
CA THR A 34 -1.46 5.86 -14.47
C THR A 34 -2.42 5.64 -13.30
N LYS A 35 -2.39 4.46 -12.65
CA LYS A 35 -3.31 4.11 -11.58
C LYS A 35 -2.61 3.89 -10.26
N SER A 36 -3.33 4.21 -9.19
CA SER A 36 -3.01 3.85 -7.83
C SER A 36 -4.20 3.18 -7.15
N GLY A 37 -3.93 2.56 -6.01
CA GLY A 37 -4.97 2.07 -5.13
C GLY A 37 -4.46 1.96 -3.70
N LEU A 38 -5.29 2.44 -2.78
CA LEU A 38 -5.11 2.31 -1.34
C LEU A 38 -6.05 1.24 -0.78
N TYR A 39 -5.48 0.19 -0.23
CA TYR A 39 -6.20 -0.97 0.27
C TYR A 39 -5.93 -1.13 1.76
N ASP A 40 -6.97 -1.43 2.54
CA ASP A 40 -6.78 -1.79 3.94
C ASP A 40 -6.11 -3.17 4.01
N LEU A 41 -5.16 -3.30 4.94
CA LEU A 41 -4.32 -4.49 5.00
C LEU A 41 -5.14 -5.78 5.23
N PRO A 42 -6.16 -5.83 6.10
CA PRO A 42 -6.95 -7.05 6.30
C PRO A 42 -7.74 -7.50 5.06
N ALA A 43 -8.34 -6.57 4.29
CA ALA A 43 -9.04 -6.93 3.06
C ALA A 43 -8.09 -7.50 1.99
N VAL A 44 -6.85 -7.00 1.89
CA VAL A 44 -5.86 -7.56 0.96
C VAL A 44 -5.53 -9.02 1.27
N TYR A 45 -5.54 -9.44 2.54
CA TYR A 45 -5.38 -10.84 2.91
C TYR A 45 -6.70 -11.63 2.86
N THR A 46 -7.84 -10.99 2.60
CA THR A 46 -9.11 -11.71 2.45
C THR A 46 -9.19 -12.32 1.05
N GLN A 47 -9.05 -13.64 0.95
CA GLN A 47 -9.07 -14.34 -0.33
C GLN A 47 -10.31 -13.96 -1.16
N ASP A 48 -10.10 -13.70 -2.44
CA ASP A 48 -11.12 -13.36 -3.44
C ASP A 48 -11.89 -12.05 -3.16
N SER A 49 -11.45 -11.24 -2.18
CA SER A 49 -11.89 -9.86 -2.03
C SER A 49 -11.43 -9.01 -3.21
N TYR A 50 -12.11 -7.88 -3.44
CA TYR A 50 -11.69 -6.93 -4.46
C TYR A 50 -10.24 -6.46 -4.24
N GLU A 51 -9.88 -6.16 -3.00
CA GLU A 51 -8.56 -5.69 -2.59
C GLU A 51 -7.48 -6.76 -2.82
N ASN A 52 -7.79 -8.02 -2.52
CA ASN A 52 -6.89 -9.15 -2.75
C ASN A 52 -6.63 -9.34 -4.24
N LEU A 53 -7.68 -9.38 -5.06
CA LEU A 53 -7.56 -9.54 -6.51
C LEU A 53 -6.81 -8.35 -7.14
N ALA A 54 -7.13 -7.11 -6.72
CA ALA A 54 -6.47 -5.92 -7.20
C ALA A 54 -4.97 -5.90 -6.83
N TRP A 55 -4.63 -6.29 -5.60
CA TRP A 55 -3.24 -6.39 -5.16
C TRP A 55 -2.44 -7.45 -5.92
N LEU A 56 -3.04 -8.60 -6.21
CA LEU A 56 -2.38 -9.71 -6.88
C LEU A 56 -2.27 -9.55 -8.41
N TYR A 57 -3.11 -8.70 -9.02
CA TYR A 57 -3.15 -8.50 -10.48
C TYR A 57 -1.79 -8.12 -11.11
N GLY A 58 -0.97 -7.33 -10.41
CA GLY A 58 0.36 -6.95 -10.90
C GLY A 58 1.33 -8.12 -11.08
N ARG A 59 1.12 -9.25 -10.40
CA ARG A 59 1.96 -10.45 -10.56
C ARG A 59 1.81 -11.11 -11.93
N GLU A 60 0.63 -11.00 -12.53
CA GLU A 60 0.38 -11.55 -13.87
C GLU A 60 1.10 -10.74 -14.95
N THR A 61 1.61 -9.55 -14.61
CA THR A 61 2.16 -8.59 -15.55
C THR A 61 3.45 -7.93 -14.99
N PRO A 62 4.49 -8.74 -14.69
CA PRO A 62 5.69 -8.32 -13.95
C PRO A 62 6.60 -7.36 -14.72
N SER A 63 6.37 -7.18 -16.03
CA SER A 63 7.12 -6.27 -16.89
C SER A 63 6.80 -4.78 -16.66
N VAL A 64 5.75 -4.48 -15.89
CA VAL A 64 5.32 -3.10 -15.63
C VAL A 64 5.86 -2.63 -14.28
N PRO A 65 6.59 -1.51 -14.24
CA PRO A 65 7.05 -0.90 -13.00
C PRO A 65 5.89 -0.69 -12.04
N THR A 66 6.05 -1.20 -10.83
CA THR A 66 5.03 -1.17 -9.77
C THR A 66 5.71 -0.68 -8.50
N VAL A 67 5.20 0.41 -7.95
CA VAL A 67 5.57 0.90 -6.62
C VAL A 67 4.57 0.31 -5.64
N SER A 68 5.06 -0.38 -4.62
CA SER A 68 4.25 -0.92 -3.53
C SER A 68 4.76 -0.40 -2.20
N LEU A 69 3.87 0.21 -1.42
CA LEU A 69 4.18 0.76 -0.11
C LEU A 69 3.31 0.13 0.96
N PHE A 70 3.87 -0.07 2.14
CA PHE A 70 3.13 -0.24 3.37
C PHE A 70 3.05 1.10 4.10
N LEU A 71 1.84 1.51 4.47
CA LEU A 71 1.55 2.75 5.18
C LEU A 71 0.96 2.39 6.53
N HIS A 72 1.59 2.87 7.60
CA HIS A 72 1.07 2.77 8.96
C HIS A 72 0.73 4.17 9.45
N VAL A 73 -0.55 4.45 9.69
CA VAL A 73 -1.06 5.70 10.22
C VAL A 73 -1.07 5.62 11.74
N ASP A 74 -0.27 6.47 12.38
CA ASP A 74 -0.16 6.55 13.84
C ASP A 74 -1.12 7.59 14.43
N LYS A 75 -1.24 8.74 13.75
CA LYS A 75 -1.98 9.90 14.26
C LYS A 75 -2.42 10.84 13.14
N ALA A 76 -3.31 11.76 13.48
CA ALA A 76 -3.60 12.94 12.68
C ALA A 76 -2.84 14.16 13.24
N VAL A 77 -2.17 14.93 12.40
CA VAL A 77 -1.58 16.23 12.75
C VAL A 77 -2.17 17.26 11.79
N ASP A 78 -2.82 18.29 12.34
CA ASP A 78 -3.50 19.35 11.56
C ASP A 78 -4.46 18.80 10.48
N GLY A 79 -5.16 17.70 10.80
CA GLY A 79 -6.08 17.02 9.88
C GLY A 79 -5.41 16.12 8.84
N ALA A 80 -4.08 16.05 8.80
CA ALA A 80 -3.32 15.20 7.88
C ALA A 80 -2.88 13.87 8.54
N PRO A 81 -2.94 12.73 7.83
CA PRO A 81 -2.47 11.45 8.32
C PRO A 81 -0.93 11.41 8.40
N TRP A 82 -0.44 11.11 9.60
CA TRP A 82 0.97 10.96 9.92
C TRP A 82 1.28 9.54 10.35
N GLY A 83 2.46 9.07 9.98
CA GLY A 83 2.97 7.80 10.48
C GLY A 83 4.20 7.34 9.72
N SER A 84 4.24 6.07 9.35
CA SER A 84 5.41 5.46 8.75
C SER A 84 5.12 4.88 7.37
N VAL A 85 6.11 4.99 6.49
CA VAL A 85 6.05 4.46 5.13
C VAL A 85 7.22 3.52 4.90
N THR A 86 6.91 2.36 4.34
CA THR A 86 7.89 1.33 3.97
C THR A 86 7.74 0.98 2.50
N LEU A 87 8.82 1.13 1.73
CA LEU A 87 8.88 0.61 0.36
C LEU A 87 8.99 -0.92 0.40
N LEU A 88 8.08 -1.59 -0.29
CA LEU A 88 8.04 -3.04 -0.39
C LEU A 88 8.63 -3.50 -1.73
N ASP A 89 9.25 -4.67 -1.72
CA ASP A 89 9.42 -5.45 -2.94
C ASP A 89 8.06 -6.07 -3.31
N TYR A 90 7.46 -5.57 -4.39
CA TYR A 90 6.10 -5.96 -4.78
C TYR A 90 5.97 -7.47 -5.00
N GLN A 91 6.95 -8.11 -5.64
CA GLN A 91 6.90 -9.54 -5.94
C GLN A 91 6.91 -10.39 -4.65
N THR A 92 7.75 -10.02 -3.69
CA THR A 92 7.81 -10.68 -2.38
C THR A 92 6.52 -10.44 -1.60
N ALA A 93 6.02 -9.20 -1.55
CA ALA A 93 4.79 -8.87 -0.83
C ALA A 93 3.55 -9.56 -1.44
N ALA A 94 3.45 -9.62 -2.76
CA ALA A 94 2.34 -10.28 -3.44
C ALA A 94 2.43 -11.81 -3.36
N ARG A 95 3.63 -12.40 -3.23
CA ARG A 95 3.80 -13.84 -2.88
C ARG A 95 3.36 -14.15 -1.47
N ASP A 96 3.68 -13.28 -0.53
CA ASP A 96 3.21 -13.39 0.84
C ASP A 96 1.68 -13.36 0.90
N VAL A 97 1.04 -12.35 0.30
CA VAL A 97 -0.42 -12.24 0.26
C VAL A 97 -1.09 -13.45 -0.40
N GLU A 98 -0.60 -13.91 -1.56
CA GLU A 98 -1.16 -15.10 -2.24
C GLU A 98 -1.07 -16.38 -1.38
N THR A 99 0.00 -16.51 -0.60
CA THR A 99 0.23 -17.69 0.23
C THR A 99 -0.68 -17.66 1.45
N PHE A 100 -0.73 -16.51 2.14
CA PHE A 100 -1.34 -16.40 3.46
C PHE A 100 -2.80 -15.94 3.44
N SER A 101 -3.34 -15.49 2.30
CA SER A 101 -4.78 -15.20 2.17
C SER A 101 -5.66 -16.45 2.33
N LYS A 102 -5.08 -17.63 2.02
CA LYS A 102 -5.71 -18.95 2.09
C LYS A 102 -5.80 -19.51 3.52
N LEU A 103 -5.16 -18.85 4.49
CA LEU A 103 -5.18 -19.30 5.89
C LEU A 103 -6.55 -19.03 6.55
N PRO A 104 -6.91 -19.82 7.58
CA PRO A 104 -8.02 -19.49 8.48
C PRO A 104 -7.84 -18.10 9.11
N LEU A 105 -8.96 -17.43 9.40
CA LEU A 105 -8.98 -16.04 9.89
C LEU A 105 -8.00 -15.78 11.05
N ALA A 106 -7.99 -16.64 12.08
CA ALA A 106 -7.12 -16.44 13.25
C ALA A 106 -5.62 -16.53 12.92
N GLU A 107 -5.23 -17.45 12.04
CA GLU A 107 -3.83 -17.60 11.60
C GLU A 107 -3.41 -16.44 10.69
N ARG A 108 -4.33 -16.03 9.82
CA ARG A 108 -4.17 -14.88 8.94
C ARG A 108 -3.99 -13.58 9.73
N ASP A 109 -4.81 -13.33 10.74
CA ASP A 109 -4.69 -12.15 11.60
C ASP A 109 -3.36 -12.13 12.35
N ARG A 110 -2.87 -13.30 12.78
CA ARG A 110 -1.55 -13.43 13.40
C ARG A 110 -0.44 -13.10 12.41
N HIS A 111 -0.56 -13.56 11.16
CA HIS A 111 0.38 -13.26 10.09
C HIS A 111 0.40 -11.78 9.74
N ILE A 112 -0.77 -11.15 9.57
CA ILE A 112 -0.90 -9.70 9.32
C ILE A 112 -0.16 -8.90 10.40
N LYS A 113 -0.38 -9.22 11.69
CA LYS A 113 0.32 -8.56 12.81
C LYS A 113 1.83 -8.74 12.75
N LEU A 114 2.32 -9.90 12.31
CA LEU A 114 3.75 -10.14 12.10
C LEU A 114 4.29 -9.24 10.98
N MET A 115 3.55 -9.13 9.87
CA MET A 115 3.96 -8.33 8.73
C MET A 115 3.98 -6.84 9.04
N CYS A 116 2.98 -6.29 9.74
CA CYS A 116 3.02 -4.92 10.25
C CYS A 116 4.30 -4.68 11.05
N LYS A 117 4.57 -5.53 12.05
CA LYS A 117 5.80 -5.42 12.87
C LYS A 117 7.07 -5.46 12.02
N ARG A 118 7.11 -6.29 10.98
CA ARG A 118 8.27 -6.45 10.11
C ARG A 118 8.49 -5.23 9.23
N TRP A 119 7.43 -4.71 8.63
CA TRP A 119 7.52 -3.57 7.72
C TRP A 119 7.81 -2.27 8.49
N THR A 120 7.23 -2.07 9.68
CA THR A 120 7.52 -0.89 10.50
C THR A 120 8.96 -0.83 11.04
N ARG A 121 9.70 -1.96 11.14
CA ARG A 121 11.05 -2.00 11.72
C ARG A 121 12.06 -1.08 11.04
N ASN A 122 11.97 -0.90 9.72
CA ASN A 122 12.88 -0.05 8.94
C ASN A 122 12.13 1.11 8.27
N ALA A 123 10.92 1.43 8.76
CA ALA A 123 10.08 2.42 8.14
C ALA A 123 10.64 3.83 8.35
N ARG A 124 10.44 4.69 7.36
CA ARG A 124 10.71 6.12 7.52
C ARG A 124 9.46 6.80 8.06
N TYR A 125 9.63 7.61 9.11
CA TYR A 125 8.55 8.41 9.67
C TYR A 125 8.38 9.68 8.84
N CYS A 126 7.18 9.92 8.30
CA CYS A 126 6.89 11.06 7.45
C CYS A 126 5.39 11.36 7.40
N THR A 127 5.04 12.50 6.82
CA THR A 127 3.69 12.72 6.32
C THR A 127 3.43 11.73 5.18
N ILE A 128 2.42 10.87 5.35
CA ILE A 128 2.09 9.85 4.36
C ILE A 128 1.60 10.52 3.05
N LEU A 129 0.93 11.68 3.17
CA LEU A 129 0.53 12.49 2.02
C LEU A 129 1.70 12.98 1.17
N ASP A 130 2.86 13.31 1.77
CA ASP A 130 4.02 13.82 1.04
C ASP A 130 4.61 12.72 0.16
N VAL A 131 4.62 11.47 0.63
CA VAL A 131 5.06 10.33 -0.17
C VAL A 131 4.08 10.04 -1.30
N ILE A 132 2.78 10.08 -1.04
CA ILE A 132 1.76 9.88 -2.09
C ILE A 132 1.83 11.01 -3.13
N GLN A 133 2.02 12.26 -2.71
CA GLN A 133 2.18 13.41 -3.61
C GLN A 133 3.51 13.40 -4.37
N TYR A 134 4.58 12.86 -3.78
CA TYR A 134 5.83 12.61 -4.49
C TYR A 134 5.59 11.67 -5.66
N LEU A 135 4.83 10.59 -5.47
CA LEU A 135 4.50 9.64 -6.54
C LEU A 135 3.67 10.26 -7.67
N ARG A 136 2.92 11.34 -7.39
CA ARG A 136 2.19 12.16 -8.38
C ARG A 136 3.11 12.94 -9.31
N THR A 137 4.21 13.48 -8.78
CA THR A 137 5.02 14.49 -9.49
C THR A 137 6.38 13.97 -9.93
N GLY A 138 6.93 12.95 -9.26
CA GLY A 138 8.30 12.49 -9.44
C GLY A 138 9.36 13.45 -8.89
N GLU A 139 8.96 14.56 -8.26
CA GLU A 139 9.84 15.62 -7.78
C GLU A 139 9.91 15.61 -6.26
N VAL A 140 11.14 15.57 -5.71
CA VAL A 140 11.38 15.83 -4.29
C VAL A 140 11.32 17.34 -4.11
N LYS A 141 10.35 17.85 -3.34
CA LYS A 141 10.40 19.23 -2.85
C LYS A 141 11.24 19.30 -1.57
#